data_AF-A0A352B1L8-F1
#
_entry.id   AF-A0A352B1L8-F1
#
_cell.length_a   1.000
_cell.length_b   1.000
_cell.length_c   1.000
_cell.angle_alpha   90.00
_cell.angle_beta   90.00
_cell.angle_gamma   90.00
#
_symmetry.space_group_name_H-M   'P 1'
#
loop_
_entity.id
_entity.type
_entity.pdbx_description
1 polymer ?
#
loop_
_entity_poly.entity_id
_entity_poly.type
_entity_poly.pdbx_seq_one_letter_code
_entity_poly.pdbx_strand_id
1 'polypeptide(L)'
;EATILELANRVIREGISVRGLEELVSGVKLKPGKAKITAGGRQDMLKELSDDLAEHLNTVVKINLGRKKGQLVIEFGNVADLRRIIQDIKGQN
;
A
#
# COMPACT_ATOMS: atom_id res chain seq x y z
N GLU A 1 -2.82 27.15 13.91
CA GLU A 1 -3.90 26.28 13.43
C GLU A 1 -3.66 24.89 14.02
N ALA A 2 -4.63 24.25 14.66
CA ALA A 2 -4.45 22.97 15.33
C ALA A 2 -5.16 21.85 14.55
N THR A 3 -4.49 20.71 14.41
CA THR A 3 -5.06 19.51 13.79
C THR A 3 -5.87 18.71 14.81
N ILE A 4 -6.83 17.91 14.32
CA ILE A 4 -7.70 17.06 15.18
C ILE A 4 -6.87 16.13 16.08
N LEU A 5 -5.73 15.64 15.57
CA LEU A 5 -4.82 14.78 16.31
C LEU A 5 -4.12 15.50 17.48
N GLU A 6 -3.75 16.77 17.30
CA GLU A 6 -3.15 17.58 18.35
C GLU A 6 -4.15 17.89 19.47
N LEU A 7 -5.40 18.20 19.12
CA LEU A 7 -6.46 18.39 20.11
C LEU A 7 -6.75 17.09 20.88
N ALA A 8 -6.81 15.94 20.20
CA ALA A 8 -7.04 14.65 20.85
C ALA A 8 -5.93 14.31 21.87
N ASN A 9 -4.67 14.51 21.49
CA ASN A 9 -3.53 14.30 22.38
C ASN A 9 -3.54 15.26 23.58
N ARG A 10 -4.03 16.49 23.37
CA ARG A 10 -4.17 17.49 24.44
C ARG A 10 -5.25 17.10 25.44
N VAL A 11 -6.41 16.64 24.96
CA VAL A 11 -7.52 16.16 25.82
C VAL A 11 -7.07 15.03 26.74
N ILE A 12 -6.35 14.05 26.20
CA ILE A 12 -5.87 12.89 26.97
C ILE A 12 -4.86 13.34 28.04
N ARG A 13 -3.96 14.26 27.70
CA ARG A 13 -2.90 14.72 28.61
C ARG A 13 -3.42 15.63 29.73
N GLU A 14 -4.34 16.52 29.40
CA GLU A 14 -4.89 17.52 30.33
C GLU A 14 -6.14 17.02 31.05
N GLY A 15 -6.63 15.81 30.74
CA GLY A 15 -7.80 15.22 31.39
C GLY A 15 -9.07 16.06 31.21
N ILE A 16 -9.22 16.68 30.04
CA ILE A 16 -10.27 17.67 29.79
C ILE A 16 -11.64 17.00 29.79
N SER A 17 -12.60 17.56 30.53
CA SER A 17 -13.98 17.08 30.56
C SER A 17 -14.69 17.35 29.23
N VAL A 18 -15.73 16.57 28.92
CA VAL A 18 -16.54 16.72 27.69
C VAL A 18 -16.97 18.17 27.47
N ARG A 19 -17.43 18.85 28.52
CA ARG A 19 -17.84 20.26 28.48
C ARG A 19 -16.68 21.20 28.14
N GLY A 20 -15.49 20.97 28.71
CA GLY A 20 -14.30 21.76 28.39
C GLY A 20 -13.80 21.52 26.96
N LEU A 21 -13.96 20.31 26.45
CA LEU A 21 -13.65 19.99 25.05
C LEU A 21 -14.61 20.69 24.08
N GLU A 22 -15.91 20.72 24.39
CA GLU A 22 -16.92 21.42 23.59
C GLU A 22 -16.60 22.93 23.48
N GLU A 23 -16.21 23.56 24.59
CA GLU A 23 -15.78 24.97 24.58
C GLU A 23 -14.52 25.18 23.73
N LEU A 24 -13.53 24.29 23.84
CA LEU A 24 -12.29 24.38 23.06
C LEU A 24 -12.51 24.17 21.55
N VAL A 25 -13.40 23.27 21.16
CA VAL A 25 -13.74 23.02 19.76
C VAL A 25 -14.55 24.18 19.18
N SER A 26 -15.41 24.82 19.98
CA SER A 26 -16.21 25.97 19.54
C SER A 26 -15.37 27.18 19.08
N GLY A 27 -14.17 27.35 19.63
CA GLY A 27 -13.23 28.42 19.27
C GLY A 27 -12.21 28.06 18.18
N VAL A 28 -12.12 26.79 17.76
CA VAL A 28 -11.07 26.32 16.84
C VAL A 28 -11.65 25.92 15.49
N LYS A 29 -11.32 26.66 14.43
CA LYS A 29 -11.57 26.24 13.03
C LYS A 29 -10.66 25.06 12.68
N LEU A 30 -11.14 23.85 12.89
CA LEU A 30 -10.46 22.62 12.52
C LEU A 30 -10.45 22.47 10.99
N LYS A 31 -9.27 22.51 10.36
CA LYS A 31 -9.13 22.07 8.98
C LYS A 31 -9.21 20.53 8.97
N PRO A 32 -10.08 19.92 8.14
CA PRO A 32 -9.98 18.48 7.91
C PRO A 32 -8.56 18.22 7.41
N GLY A 33 -7.82 17.36 8.12
CA GLY A 33 -6.47 16.99 7.73
C GLY A 33 -6.49 16.57 6.27
N LYS A 34 -5.65 17.19 5.44
CA LYS A 34 -5.57 16.81 4.02
C LYS A 34 -5.28 15.32 3.97
N ALA A 35 -6.23 14.54 3.43
CA ALA A 35 -6.00 13.14 3.13
C ALA A 35 -4.79 13.07 2.19
N LYS A 36 -3.65 12.60 2.71
CA LYS A 36 -2.48 12.34 1.90
C LYS A 36 -2.85 11.15 1.02
N ILE A 37 -3.06 11.40 -0.28
CA ILE A 37 -3.30 10.32 -1.24
C ILE A 37 -2.05 9.44 -1.21
N THR A 38 -2.15 8.27 -0.61
CA THR A 38 -1.07 7.28 -0.59
C THR A 38 -0.96 6.67 -1.98
N ALA A 39 0.09 7.02 -2.71
CA ALA A 39 0.53 6.27 -3.88
C ALA A 39 1.04 4.89 -3.40
N GLY A 40 0.13 3.96 -3.12
CA GLY A 40 0.46 2.65 -2.55
C GLY A 40 -0.49 1.54 -2.98
N GLY A 41 -1.81 1.79 -2.95
CA GLY A 41 -2.79 0.71 -3.11
C GLY A 41 -2.72 -0.10 -4.42
N ARG A 42 -2.25 0.48 -5.53
CA ARG A 42 -2.06 -0.28 -6.79
C ARG A 42 -0.72 -1.02 -6.83
N GLN A 43 0.28 -0.54 -6.10
CA GLN A 43 1.62 -1.12 -6.08
C GLN A 43 1.71 -2.28 -5.08
N ASP A 44 0.98 -2.21 -3.97
CA ASP A 44 0.85 -3.30 -3.00
C ASP A 44 0.18 -4.54 -3.63
N MET A 45 -0.94 -4.37 -4.34
CA MET A 45 -1.62 -5.48 -5.03
C MET A 45 -0.75 -6.15 -6.10
N LEU A 46 0.07 -5.37 -6.83
CA LEU A 46 0.98 -5.92 -7.84
C LEU A 46 2.15 -6.65 -7.19
N LYS A 47 2.55 -6.23 -6.00
CA LYS A 47 3.59 -6.91 -5.22
C LYS A 47 3.09 -8.27 -4.74
N GLU A 48 1.87 -8.36 -4.23
CA GLU A 48 1.25 -9.64 -3.83
C GLU A 48 1.17 -10.62 -5.02
N LEU A 49 0.75 -10.14 -6.19
CA LEU A 49 0.74 -10.95 -7.42
C LEU A 49 2.14 -11.38 -7.87
N SER A 50 3.14 -10.53 -7.66
CA SER A 50 4.54 -10.86 -7.98
C SER A 50 5.07 -11.93 -7.02
N ASP A 51 4.74 -11.83 -5.73
CA ASP A 51 5.15 -12.77 -4.69
C ASP A 51 4.51 -14.15 -4.91
N ASP A 52 3.21 -14.22 -5.25
CA ASP A 52 2.50 -15.47 -5.58
C ASP A 52 3.10 -16.17 -6.82
N LEU A 53 3.35 -15.41 -7.90
CA LEU A 53 4.01 -15.95 -9.10
C LEU A 53 5.45 -16.40 -8.82
N ALA A 54 6.17 -15.68 -7.95
CA ALA A 54 7.53 -16.03 -7.57
C ALA A 54 7.58 -17.36 -6.81
N GLU A 55 6.63 -17.59 -5.89
CA GLU A 55 6.49 -18.84 -5.15
C GLU A 55 6.12 -20.01 -6.08
N HIS A 56 5.15 -19.81 -6.96
CA HIS A 56 4.73 -20.86 -7.89
C HIS A 56 5.85 -21.26 -8.87
N LEU A 57 6.51 -20.27 -9.47
CA LEU A 57 7.55 -20.50 -10.49
C LEU A 57 8.92 -20.82 -9.88
N ASN A 58 9.09 -20.69 -8.57
CA ASN A 58 10.38 -20.76 -7.86
C ASN A 58 11.45 -19.86 -8.51
N THR A 59 11.06 -18.64 -8.90
CA THR A 59 11.94 -17.65 -9.55
C THR A 59 11.62 -16.24 -9.12
N VAL A 60 12.51 -15.29 -9.41
CA VAL A 60 12.27 -13.88 -9.08
C VAL A 60 11.43 -13.24 -10.18
N VAL A 61 10.22 -12.80 -9.81
CA VAL A 61 9.27 -12.16 -10.73
C VAL A 61 9.09 -10.71 -10.31
N LYS A 62 9.16 -9.79 -11.28
CA LYS A 62 8.92 -8.36 -11.09
C LYS A 62 7.81 -7.91 -12.03
N ILE A 63 6.74 -7.36 -11.46
CA ILE A 63 5.64 -6.75 -12.21
C ILE A 63 5.77 -5.23 -12.14
N ASN A 64 5.86 -4.59 -13.30
CA ASN A 64 5.93 -3.14 -13.41
C ASN A 64 4.74 -2.63 -14.24
N LEU A 65 3.84 -1.86 -13.63
CA LEU A 65 2.64 -1.36 -14.31
C LEU A 65 2.82 0.11 -14.72
N GLY A 66 3.05 0.34 -16.00
CA GLY A 66 3.05 1.68 -16.59
C GLY A 66 1.65 2.16 -16.95
N ARG A 67 1.52 3.45 -17.33
CA ARG A 67 0.22 4.08 -17.69
C ARG A 67 -0.56 3.40 -18.82
N LYS A 68 0.12 2.69 -19.72
CA LYS A 68 -0.49 2.06 -20.91
C LYS A 68 -0.10 0.59 -21.11
N LYS A 69 0.96 0.13 -20.43
CA LYS A 69 1.54 -1.21 -20.63
C LYS A 69 1.99 -1.74 -19.27
N GLY A 70 1.69 -3.00 -19.00
CA GLY A 70 2.31 -3.77 -17.92
C GLY A 70 3.53 -4.52 -18.46
N GLN A 71 4.57 -4.60 -17.66
CA GLN A 71 5.77 -5.38 -17.93
C GLN A 71 5.91 -6.45 -16.84
N LEU A 72 6.08 -7.70 -17.25
CA LEU A 72 6.42 -8.83 -16.39
C LEU A 72 7.86 -9.22 -16.71
N VAL A 73 8.75 -9.16 -15.73
CA VAL A 73 10.16 -9.55 -15.85
C VAL A 73 10.39 -10.75 -14.95
N ILE A 74 10.86 -11.86 -15.53
CA ILE A 74 11.18 -13.09 -14.81
C ILE A 74 12.68 -13.32 -14.93
N GLU A 75 13.37 -13.39 -13.80
CA GLU A 75 14.80 -13.69 -13.74
C GLU A 75 15.00 -15.18 -13.46
N PHE A 76 15.79 -15.85 -14.30
CA PHE A 76 16.05 -17.29 -14.22
C PHE A 76 17.57 -17.56 -14.19
N GLY A 77 17.97 -18.58 -13.43
CA GLY A 77 19.39 -18.92 -13.26
C GLY A 77 19.97 -19.78 -14.39
N ASN A 78 19.15 -20.59 -15.05
CA ASN A 78 19.59 -21.50 -16.11
C ASN A 78 18.50 -21.74 -17.16
N VAL A 79 18.88 -22.37 -18.27
CA VAL A 79 17.97 -22.67 -19.40
C VAL A 79 16.92 -23.73 -19.04
N ALA A 80 17.20 -24.62 -18.09
CA ALA A 80 16.24 -25.63 -17.66
C ALA A 80 15.08 -24.98 -16.88
N ASP A 81 15.36 -24.01 -16.01
CA ASP A 81 14.35 -23.21 -15.31
C ASP A 81 13.46 -22.44 -16.29
N LEU A 82 14.06 -21.82 -17.32
CA LEU A 82 13.29 -21.17 -18.37
C LEU A 82 12.32 -22.13 -19.06
N ARG A 83 12.75 -23.37 -19.37
CA ARG A 83 11.87 -24.37 -19.99
C ARG A 83 10.73 -24.78 -19.06
N ARG A 84 10.99 -24.95 -17.77
CA ARG A 84 9.96 -25.23 -16.74
C ARG A 84 8.95 -24.09 -16.68
N ILE A 85 9.41 -22.85 -16.53
CA ILE A 85 8.55 -21.65 -16.45
C ILE A 85 7.66 -21.54 -17.69
N ILE A 86 8.19 -21.78 -18.89
CA ILE A 86 7.40 -21.74 -20.12
C ILE A 86 6.33 -22.84 -20.13
N GLN A 87 6.64 -24.03 -19.61
CA GLN A 87 5.64 -25.11 -19.50
C GLN A 87 4.54 -24.75 -18.50
N ASP A 88 4.90 -24.22 -17.34
CA ASP A 88 3.94 -23.80 -16.31
C ASP A 88 3.02 -22.68 -16.82
N ILE A 89 3.57 -21.67 -17.52
CA ILE A 89 2.80 -20.56 -18.08
C ILE A 89 1.88 -21.01 -19.22
N LYS A 90 2.33 -21.94 -20.08
CA LYS A 90 1.50 -22.40 -21.20
C LYS A 90 0.29 -23.23 -20.74
N GLY A 91 0.34 -23.78 -19.52
CA GLY A 91 -0.62 -24.75 -19.02
C GLY A 91 -0.53 -26.05 -19.82
N GLN A 92 -0.49 -27.20 -19.13
CA GLN A 92 -0.81 -28.46 -19.79
C GLN A 92 -2.30 -28.45 -20.10
N ASN A 93 -2.64 -28.11 -21.33
CA ASN A 93 -4.00 -28.24 -21.86
C ASN A 93 -4.25 -29.68 -22.29
#